data_AF-A0A6M0R788-F1
#
_entry.id   AF-A0A6M0R788-F1
#
_cell.length_a   1.000
_cell.length_b   1.000
_cell.length_c   1.000
_cell.angle_alpha   90.00
_cell.angle_beta   90.00
_cell.angle_gamma   90.00
#
_symmetry.space_group_name_H-M   'P 1'
#
loop_
_entity.id
_entity.type
_entity.pdbx_description
1 polymer ?
#
loop_
_entity_poly.entity_id
_entity_poly.type
_entity_poly.pdbx_seq_one_letter_code
_entity_poly.pdbx_strand_id
1 'polypeptide(L)'
;MRYTRYDFKKKNRFNFVFFLIVLLILFLAFILGTILFNFFGSSTKTPIKSSKKQNAIYNNSKNNNNCKFIAIQTGMFKDKNNAEKSINTIKNYGNPFSVADKDKQRVVLGIYTENEANKIIKTLSDSKVENSKITFTLTKKDSCDFEICEIINGYLQILNKLSDKDIKSIKTDNLKKWCNSLKKVDNKSDNIETLNKLKSNINKLPKEITKQEASTNYIFIYNILKNLANK
;
A
#
# COMPACT_ATOMS: atom_id res chain seq x y z
N MET A 1 -17.29 -45.97 63.53
CA MET A 1 -16.42 -45.00 62.84
C MET A 1 -17.28 -43.99 62.12
N ARG A 2 -17.14 -42.69 62.43
CA ARG A 2 -17.89 -41.61 61.79
C ARG A 2 -17.20 -41.23 60.47
N TYR A 3 -17.91 -41.33 59.36
CA TYR A 3 -17.44 -40.83 58.06
C TYR A 3 -17.93 -39.40 57.87
N THR A 4 -17.00 -38.48 57.66
CA THR A 4 -17.25 -37.09 57.29
C THR A 4 -17.85 -37.03 55.89
N ARG A 5 -19.12 -36.61 55.78
CA ARG A 5 -19.69 -36.20 54.49
C ARG A 5 -19.13 -34.84 54.11
N TYR A 6 -18.38 -34.79 53.03
CA TYR A 6 -17.93 -33.53 52.42
C TYR A 6 -19.09 -32.96 51.60
N ASP A 7 -19.69 -31.88 52.08
CA ASP A 7 -20.69 -31.13 51.32
C ASP A 7 -19.97 -30.26 50.27
N PHE A 8 -19.81 -30.78 49.06
CA PHE A 8 -19.30 -29.99 47.93
C PHE A 8 -20.38 -29.02 47.43
N LYS A 9 -20.59 -27.91 48.15
CA LYS A 9 -21.31 -26.76 47.58
C LYS A 9 -20.43 -26.12 46.50
N LYS A 10 -20.59 -26.57 45.25
CA LYS A 10 -19.94 -26.01 44.07
C LYS A 10 -20.46 -24.59 43.82
N LYS A 11 -19.80 -23.59 44.38
CA LYS A 11 -20.06 -22.18 44.07
C LYS A 11 -19.56 -21.92 42.66
N ASN A 12 -20.48 -21.86 41.69
CA ASN A 12 -20.16 -21.57 40.29
C ASN A 12 -19.68 -20.11 40.18
N ARG A 13 -18.38 -19.88 40.39
CA ARG A 13 -17.76 -18.59 40.07
C ARG A 13 -17.62 -18.54 38.56
N PHE A 14 -18.68 -18.11 37.88
CA PHE A 14 -18.61 -17.79 36.47
C PHE A 14 -17.58 -16.67 36.34
N ASN A 15 -16.37 -16.99 35.88
CA ASN A 15 -15.31 -16.02 35.71
C ASN A 15 -15.66 -15.11 34.54
N PHE A 16 -16.50 -14.11 34.79
CA PHE A 16 -16.97 -13.14 33.79
C PHE A 16 -15.81 -12.51 33.01
N VAL A 17 -14.67 -12.29 33.69
CA VAL A 17 -13.43 -11.81 33.06
C VAL A 17 -12.87 -12.80 32.04
N PHE A 18 -12.89 -14.10 32.32
CA PHE A 18 -12.48 -15.12 31.35
C PHE A 18 -13.43 -15.15 30.16
N PHE A 19 -14.73 -15.01 30.40
CA PHE A 19 -15.73 -14.91 29.32
C PHE A 19 -15.51 -13.68 28.45
N LEU A 20 -15.19 -12.51 29.04
CA LEU A 20 -14.84 -11.31 28.28
C LEU A 20 -13.55 -11.44 27.47
N ILE A 21 -12.53 -12.10 28.00
CA ILE A 21 -11.28 -12.35 27.27
C ILE A 21 -11.53 -13.26 26.06
N VAL A 22 -12.30 -14.33 26.24
CA VAL A 22 -12.69 -15.23 25.15
C VAL A 22 -13.53 -14.49 24.10
N LEU A 23 -14.48 -13.65 24.54
CA LEU A 23 -15.30 -12.82 23.65
C LEU A 23 -14.45 -11.83 22.84
N LEU A 24 -13.45 -11.20 23.46
CA LEU A 24 -12.51 -10.29 22.82
C LEU A 24 -11.67 -11.00 21.75
N ILE A 25 -11.17 -12.19 22.07
CA ILE A 25 -10.39 -13.02 21.13
C ILE A 25 -11.26 -13.44 19.94
N LEU A 26 -12.52 -13.82 20.19
CA LEU A 26 -13.50 -14.11 19.13
C LEU A 26 -13.81 -12.89 18.26
N PHE A 27 -13.96 -11.71 18.86
CA PHE A 27 -14.15 -10.45 18.12
C PHE A 27 -12.95 -10.12 17.24
N LEU A 28 -11.73 -10.25 17.75
CA LEU A 28 -10.51 -10.04 16.98
C LEU A 28 -10.37 -11.05 15.83
N ALA A 29 -10.68 -12.33 16.09
CA ALA A 29 -10.68 -13.36 15.07
C ALA A 29 -11.74 -13.10 13.99
N PHE A 30 -12.90 -12.54 14.35
CA PHE A 30 -13.95 -12.17 13.41
C PHE A 30 -13.54 -11.00 12.50
N ILE A 31 -12.83 -10.00 13.04
CA ILE A 31 -12.27 -8.88 12.26
C ILE A 31 -11.18 -9.40 11.29
N LEU A 32 -10.29 -10.29 11.76
CA LEU A 32 -9.27 -10.91 10.90
C LEU A 32 -9.88 -11.80 9.81
N GLY A 33 -10.91 -12.57 10.14
CA GLY A 33 -11.62 -13.45 9.21
C GLY A 33 -12.44 -12.69 8.16
N THR A 34 -13.08 -11.58 8.53
CA THR A 34 -13.85 -10.73 7.59
C THR A 34 -12.95 -10.00 6.61
N ILE A 35 -11.75 -9.59 7.02
CA ILE A 35 -10.75 -8.99 6.11
C ILE A 35 -10.24 -10.03 5.10
N LEU A 36 -9.96 -11.26 5.52
CA LEU A 36 -9.56 -12.35 4.62
C LEU A 36 -10.71 -12.77 3.67
N PHE A 37 -11.95 -12.79 4.16
CA PHE A 37 -13.13 -13.10 3.37
C PHE A 37 -13.42 -12.04 2.29
N ASN A 38 -13.25 -10.74 2.59
CA ASN A 38 -13.37 -9.69 1.57
C ASN A 38 -12.16 -9.61 0.63
N PHE A 39 -11.01 -10.19 1.01
CA PHE A 39 -9.84 -10.27 0.13
C PHE A 39 -9.91 -11.46 -0.85
N PHE A 40 -10.69 -12.50 -0.56
CA PHE A 40 -10.74 -13.74 -1.36
C PHE A 40 -12.15 -14.16 -1.83
N GLY A 41 -13.23 -13.56 -1.32
CA GLY A 41 -14.59 -14.10 -1.41
C GLY A 41 -15.60 -13.31 -2.23
N SER A 42 -15.20 -12.34 -3.05
CA SER A 42 -16.13 -11.63 -3.93
C SER A 42 -16.31 -12.34 -5.29
N SER A 43 -16.99 -13.48 -5.29
CA SER A 43 -17.78 -13.95 -6.43
C SER A 43 -18.92 -14.84 -5.93
N THR A 44 -20.12 -14.27 -5.96
CA THR A 44 -21.46 -14.88 -6.02
C THR A 44 -21.60 -16.41 -5.83
N LYS A 45 -22.42 -16.75 -4.83
CA LYS A 45 -23.12 -18.01 -4.51
C LYS A 45 -23.28 -19.04 -5.66
N THR A 46 -22.79 -20.26 -5.47
CA THR A 46 -23.45 -21.58 -5.75
C THR A 46 -22.57 -22.73 -5.23
N PRO A 47 -23.11 -23.95 -4.99
CA PRO A 47 -22.71 -24.80 -3.85
C PRO A 47 -21.49 -25.70 -4.08
N ILE A 48 -20.92 -26.06 -2.93
CA ILE A 48 -19.77 -26.94 -2.69
C ILE A 48 -19.86 -28.27 -3.45
N LYS A 49 -18.81 -28.57 -4.24
CA LYS A 49 -18.25 -29.93 -4.33
C LYS A 49 -16.76 -29.90 -4.03
N SER A 50 -16.38 -30.79 -3.15
CA SER A 50 -15.06 -30.99 -2.57
C SER A 50 -14.02 -31.45 -3.61
N SER A 51 -12.82 -30.89 -3.54
CA SER A 51 -11.57 -31.66 -3.68
C SER A 51 -10.35 -30.80 -3.36
N LYS A 52 -9.46 -31.35 -2.53
CA LYS A 52 -8.16 -30.80 -2.17
C LYS A 52 -7.27 -30.66 -3.41
N LYS A 53 -6.71 -29.46 -3.62
CA LYS A 53 -5.29 -29.23 -3.95
C LYS A 53 -4.99 -27.73 -3.84
N GLN A 54 -4.09 -27.38 -2.91
CA GLN A 54 -3.46 -26.06 -2.87
C GLN A 54 -2.69 -25.87 -4.17
N ASN A 55 -3.17 -24.96 -5.01
CA ASN A 55 -2.36 -24.26 -5.99
C ASN A 55 -2.70 -22.79 -5.83
N ALA A 56 -1.69 -21.99 -5.47
CA ALA A 56 -1.78 -20.54 -5.53
C ALA A 56 -2.10 -20.16 -6.97
N ILE A 57 -3.32 -19.66 -7.20
CA ILE A 57 -3.72 -19.09 -8.48
C ILE A 57 -3.01 -17.73 -8.58
N TYR A 58 -1.82 -17.78 -9.19
CA TYR A 58 -1.22 -16.65 -9.85
C TYR A 58 -2.26 -16.15 -10.87
N ASN A 59 -2.72 -14.92 -10.72
CA ASN A 59 -3.51 -14.30 -11.78
C ASN A 59 -2.62 -14.22 -13.02
N ASN A 60 -2.98 -15.04 -13.99
CA ASN A 60 -2.39 -15.11 -15.32
C ASN A 60 -2.79 -13.81 -16.06
N SER A 61 -2.08 -12.72 -15.77
CA SER A 61 -2.10 -11.55 -16.65
C SER A 61 -1.02 -11.77 -17.69
N LYS A 62 -1.46 -12.04 -18.92
CA LYS A 62 -0.74 -11.92 -20.20
C LYS A 62 0.63 -11.24 -20.03
N ASN A 63 1.70 -11.99 -20.27
CA ASN A 63 3.12 -11.63 -20.34
C ASN A 63 3.39 -10.12 -20.57
N ASN A 64 3.16 -9.28 -19.56
CA ASN A 64 3.37 -7.85 -19.65
C ASN A 64 4.71 -7.60 -19.00
N ASN A 65 5.74 -7.64 -19.85
CA ASN A 65 7.12 -7.36 -19.45
C ASN A 65 7.29 -5.94 -18.93
N ASN A 66 6.24 -5.10 -18.89
CA ASN A 66 6.32 -3.74 -18.39
C ASN A 66 5.47 -3.55 -17.14
N CYS A 67 5.98 -2.79 -16.16
CA CYS A 67 5.14 -2.16 -15.14
C CYS A 67 4.93 -0.67 -15.46
N LYS A 68 3.73 -0.16 -15.19
CA LYS A 68 3.36 1.23 -15.45
C LYS A 68 2.92 1.91 -14.16
N PHE A 69 3.49 3.09 -13.93
CA PHE A 69 3.11 3.98 -12.84
C PHE A 69 2.74 5.34 -13.42
N ILE A 70 1.62 5.90 -12.96
CA ILE A 70 1.09 7.16 -13.45
C ILE A 70 1.13 8.17 -12.30
N ALA A 71 1.94 9.22 -12.47
CA ALA A 71 1.88 10.40 -11.63
C ALA A 71 0.84 11.36 -12.20
N ILE A 72 -0.11 11.79 -11.37
CA ILE A 72 -1.16 12.73 -11.76
C ILE A 72 -0.67 14.14 -11.46
N GLN A 73 -0.32 14.89 -12.50
CA GLN A 73 0.07 16.28 -12.39
C GLN A 73 -1.15 17.19 -12.44
N THR A 74 -1.18 18.20 -11.57
CA THR A 74 -2.24 19.22 -11.53
C THR A 74 -1.71 20.63 -11.87
N GLY A 75 -0.39 20.81 -12.01
CA GLY A 75 0.15 22.10 -12.45
C GLY A 75 1.67 22.16 -12.52
N MET A 76 2.16 23.25 -13.09
CA MET A 76 3.59 23.58 -13.17
C MET A 76 3.78 25.08 -13.02
N PHE A 77 4.56 25.50 -12.03
CA PHE A 77 4.63 26.89 -11.59
C PHE A 77 6.09 27.35 -11.51
N LYS A 78 6.41 28.55 -12.00
CA LYS A 78 7.73 29.14 -11.74
C LYS A 78 7.87 29.59 -10.27
N ASP A 79 6.79 30.13 -9.73
CA ASP A 79 6.72 30.64 -8.37
C ASP A 79 6.34 29.52 -7.37
N LYS A 80 7.11 29.41 -6.27
CA LYS A 80 6.91 28.39 -5.23
C LYS A 80 5.61 28.58 -4.44
N ASN A 81 5.21 29.83 -4.17
CA ASN A 81 3.98 30.13 -3.45
C ASN A 81 2.74 29.72 -4.26
N ASN A 82 2.78 29.90 -5.59
CA ASN A 82 1.71 29.43 -6.47
C ASN A 82 1.60 27.90 -6.49
N ALA A 83 2.74 27.19 -6.46
CA ALA A 83 2.75 25.73 -6.32
C ALA A 83 2.13 25.29 -4.98
N GLU A 84 2.47 25.96 -3.88
CA GLU A 84 1.93 25.65 -2.55
C GLU A 84 0.42 25.94 -2.45
N LYS A 85 -0.06 27.03 -3.07
CA LYS A 85 -1.51 27.28 -3.22
C LYS A 85 -2.20 26.14 -3.95
N SER A 86 -1.63 25.67 -5.07
CA SER A 86 -2.18 24.54 -5.84
C SER A 86 -2.24 23.25 -5.01
N ILE A 87 -1.18 22.93 -4.26
CA ILE A 87 -1.15 21.79 -3.32
C ILE A 87 -2.31 21.87 -2.31
N ASN A 88 -2.54 23.05 -1.72
CA ASN A 88 -3.59 23.24 -0.74
C ASN A 88 -5.02 23.05 -1.29
N THR A 89 -5.24 23.37 -2.58
CA THR A 89 -6.54 23.16 -3.24
C THR A 89 -6.82 21.68 -3.48
N ILE A 90 -5.80 20.89 -3.81
CA ILE A 90 -5.98 19.49 -4.24
C ILE A 90 -5.78 18.45 -3.11
N LYS A 91 -5.39 18.87 -1.90
CA LYS A 91 -5.17 17.99 -0.74
C LYS A 91 -6.40 17.18 -0.31
N ASN A 92 -7.60 17.59 -0.75
CA ASN A 92 -8.83 16.85 -0.47
C ASN A 92 -8.99 15.59 -1.33
N TYR A 93 -8.18 15.46 -2.39
CA TYR A 93 -8.23 14.35 -3.35
C TYR A 93 -7.08 13.35 -3.17
N GLY A 94 -6.10 13.65 -2.30
CA GLY A 94 -4.89 12.85 -2.15
C GLY A 94 -3.86 13.53 -1.25
N ASN A 95 -2.61 13.06 -1.34
CA ASN A 95 -1.48 13.63 -0.60
C ASN A 95 -0.50 14.29 -1.60
N PRO A 96 -0.82 15.51 -2.09
CA PRO A 96 -0.05 16.17 -3.11
C PRO A 96 1.37 16.54 -2.66
N PHE A 97 2.27 16.62 -3.63
CA PHE A 97 3.65 17.01 -3.45
C PHE A 97 4.14 17.84 -4.64
N SER A 98 5.25 18.56 -4.46
CA SER A 98 5.95 19.25 -5.53
C SER A 98 7.33 18.66 -5.77
N VAL A 99 7.76 18.67 -7.03
CA VAL A 99 9.12 18.33 -7.44
C VAL A 99 9.70 19.45 -8.28
N ALA A 100 10.97 19.77 -8.05
CA ALA A 100 11.68 20.73 -8.87
C ALA A 100 11.93 20.15 -10.26
N ASP A 101 11.65 20.94 -11.29
CA ASP A 101 11.88 20.61 -12.68
C ASP A 101 12.40 21.85 -13.42
N LYS A 102 13.73 21.90 -13.58
CA LYS A 102 14.45 23.09 -14.06
C LYS A 102 14.15 24.33 -13.20
N ASP A 103 13.64 25.39 -13.80
CA ASP A 103 13.24 26.66 -13.17
C ASP A 103 11.79 26.63 -12.62
N LYS A 104 11.13 25.46 -12.63
CA LYS A 104 9.72 25.30 -12.26
C LYS A 104 9.51 24.27 -11.16
N GLN A 105 8.38 24.40 -10.49
CA GLN A 105 7.82 23.45 -9.53
C GLN A 105 6.66 22.72 -10.21
N ARG A 106 6.79 21.40 -10.32
CA ARG A 106 5.73 20.53 -10.82
C ARG A 106 4.92 20.03 -9.64
N VAL A 107 3.61 20.25 -9.66
CA VAL A 107 2.69 19.80 -8.61
C VAL A 107 2.02 18.51 -9.05
N VAL A 108 2.11 17.50 -8.19
CA VAL A 108 1.64 16.13 -8.44
C VAL A 108 0.74 15.72 -7.28
N LEU A 109 -0.44 15.19 -7.58
CA LEU A 109 -1.41 14.74 -6.57
C LEU A 109 -0.96 13.45 -5.86
N GLY A 110 -0.34 12.55 -6.62
CA GLY A 110 0.07 11.22 -6.18
C GLY A 110 0.59 10.40 -7.34
N ILE A 111 1.08 9.21 -7.03
CA ILE A 111 1.56 8.22 -8.01
C ILE A 111 0.75 6.95 -7.83
N TYR A 112 0.25 6.40 -8.92
CA TYR A 112 -0.75 5.34 -8.88
C TYR A 112 -0.43 4.26 -9.91
N THR A 113 -1.00 3.08 -9.70
CA THR A 113 -1.14 2.11 -10.80
C THR A 113 -2.09 2.67 -11.87
N GLU A 114 -2.04 2.14 -13.10
CA GLU A 114 -2.87 2.63 -14.21
C GLU A 114 -4.37 2.62 -13.87
N ASN A 115 -4.85 1.54 -13.23
CA ASN A 115 -6.24 1.38 -12.83
C ASN A 115 -6.66 2.40 -11.76
N GLU A 116 -5.83 2.63 -10.76
CA GLU A 116 -6.08 3.62 -9.70
C GLU A 116 -6.04 5.05 -10.26
N ALA A 117 -5.05 5.35 -11.11
CA ALA A 117 -4.91 6.65 -11.74
C ALA A 117 -6.15 7.03 -12.55
N ASN A 118 -6.69 6.09 -13.34
CA ASN A 118 -7.89 6.34 -14.14
C ASN A 118 -9.11 6.68 -13.27
N LYS A 119 -9.24 6.07 -12.09
CA LYS A 119 -10.32 6.40 -11.13
C LYS A 119 -10.15 7.81 -10.58
N ILE A 120 -8.96 8.16 -10.11
CA ILE A 120 -8.67 9.48 -9.54
C ILE A 120 -8.83 10.58 -10.58
N ILE A 121 -8.35 10.36 -11.80
CA ILE A 121 -8.48 11.31 -12.92
C ILE A 121 -9.94 11.57 -13.25
N LYS A 122 -10.77 10.52 -13.26
CA LYS A 122 -12.21 10.69 -13.43
C LYS A 122 -12.80 11.58 -12.32
N THR A 123 -12.47 11.32 -11.06
CA THR A 123 -12.92 12.14 -9.92
C THR A 123 -12.48 13.62 -10.05
N LEU A 124 -11.25 13.87 -10.48
CA LEU A 124 -10.75 15.23 -10.70
C LEU A 124 -11.49 15.92 -11.85
N SER A 125 -11.66 15.25 -12.98
CA SER A 125 -12.38 15.78 -14.15
C SER A 125 -13.84 16.07 -13.84
N ASP A 126 -14.53 15.17 -13.12
CA ASP A 126 -15.91 15.38 -12.65
C ASP A 126 -15.99 16.59 -11.69
N SER A 127 -14.92 16.84 -10.94
CA SER A 127 -14.77 18.01 -10.06
C SER A 127 -14.23 19.26 -10.77
N LYS A 128 -14.07 19.23 -12.10
CA LYS A 128 -13.48 20.31 -12.92
C LYS A 128 -12.06 20.73 -12.47
N VAL A 129 -11.29 19.81 -11.91
CA VAL A 129 -9.89 20.02 -11.55
C VAL A 129 -9.01 19.61 -12.72
N GLU A 130 -8.28 20.59 -13.28
CA GLU A 130 -7.33 20.34 -14.37
C GLU A 130 -6.24 19.35 -13.94
N ASN A 131 -5.97 18.39 -14.81
CA ASN A 131 -4.99 17.35 -14.54
C ASN A 131 -4.38 16.80 -15.84
N SER A 132 -3.19 16.20 -15.71
CA SER A 132 -2.46 15.55 -16.79
C SER A 132 -1.70 14.34 -16.24
N LYS A 133 -1.32 13.40 -17.12
CA LYS A 133 -0.62 12.17 -16.76
C LYS A 133 0.87 12.27 -17.06
N ILE A 134 1.70 11.78 -16.16
CA ILE A 134 3.10 11.43 -16.42
C ILE A 134 3.20 9.93 -16.27
N THR A 135 3.47 9.24 -17.37
CA THR A 135 3.52 7.77 -17.41
C THR A 135 4.96 7.31 -17.34
N PHE A 136 5.30 6.59 -16.28
CA PHE A 136 6.55 5.86 -16.14
C PHE A 136 6.30 4.41 -16.55
N THR A 137 6.97 3.97 -17.62
CA THR A 137 6.92 2.57 -18.08
C THR A 137 8.30 1.96 -17.85
N LEU A 138 8.35 0.91 -17.03
CA LEU A 138 9.60 0.18 -16.74
C LEU A 138 9.53 -1.20 -17.38
N THR A 139 10.54 -1.56 -18.15
CA THR A 139 10.68 -2.92 -18.70
C THR A 139 11.38 -3.83 -17.69
N LYS A 140 10.75 -4.97 -17.39
CA LYS A 140 11.20 -6.03 -16.50
C LYS A 140 12.07 -7.00 -17.29
N LYS A 141 13.37 -6.72 -17.36
CA LYS A 141 14.33 -7.56 -18.11
C LYS A 141 14.79 -8.76 -17.29
N ASP A 142 14.87 -8.57 -15.96
CA ASP A 142 15.34 -9.58 -15.03
C ASP A 142 14.54 -9.60 -13.71
N SER A 143 14.98 -10.44 -12.77
CA SER A 143 14.38 -10.54 -11.44
C SER A 143 14.54 -9.28 -10.59
N CYS A 144 15.60 -8.49 -10.82
CA CYS A 144 15.83 -7.23 -10.12
C CYS A 144 14.78 -6.18 -10.54
N ASP A 145 14.54 -6.03 -11.84
CA ASP A 145 13.50 -5.13 -12.35
C ASP A 145 12.10 -5.55 -11.87
N PHE A 146 11.84 -6.85 -11.82
CA PHE A 146 10.59 -7.38 -11.27
C PHE A 146 10.42 -6.97 -9.81
N GLU A 147 11.44 -7.18 -8.96
CA GLU A 147 11.40 -6.78 -7.56
C GLU A 147 11.25 -5.26 -7.38
N ILE A 148 11.90 -4.45 -8.21
CA ILE A 148 11.73 -2.98 -8.19
C ILE A 148 10.27 -2.61 -8.43
N CYS A 149 9.64 -3.17 -9.47
CA CYS A 149 8.23 -2.92 -9.77
C CYS A 149 7.32 -3.33 -8.61
N GLU A 150 7.53 -4.51 -8.02
CA GLU A 150 6.71 -4.99 -6.91
C GLU A 150 6.89 -4.14 -5.65
N ILE A 151 8.13 -3.75 -5.32
CA ILE A 151 8.42 -2.89 -4.18
C ILE A 151 7.76 -1.52 -4.34
N ILE A 152 7.87 -0.91 -5.51
CA ILE A 152 7.22 0.39 -5.77
C ILE A 152 5.70 0.24 -5.67
N ASN A 153 5.11 -0.81 -6.25
CA ASN A 153 3.68 -1.06 -6.16
C ASN A 153 3.21 -1.22 -4.70
N GLY A 154 3.88 -2.06 -3.90
CA GLY A 154 3.54 -2.26 -2.49
C GLY A 154 3.70 -0.98 -1.66
N TYR A 155 4.70 -0.17 -1.96
CA TYR A 155 4.91 1.12 -1.30
C TYR A 155 3.81 2.12 -1.65
N LEU A 156 3.43 2.21 -2.92
CA LEU A 156 2.33 3.07 -3.38
C LEU A 156 0.99 2.67 -2.78
N GLN A 157 0.71 1.38 -2.57
CA GLN A 157 -0.52 0.96 -1.89
C GLN A 157 -0.64 1.53 -0.48
N ILE A 158 0.47 1.61 0.27
CA ILE A 158 0.47 2.24 1.60
C ILE A 158 0.25 3.74 1.47
N LEU A 159 1.01 4.42 0.61
CA LEU A 159 0.90 5.88 0.48
C LEU A 159 -0.48 6.31 -0.03
N ASN A 160 -1.02 5.60 -1.03
CA ASN A 160 -2.32 5.92 -1.61
C ASN A 160 -3.44 5.73 -0.59
N LYS A 161 -3.34 4.72 0.28
CA LYS A 161 -4.29 4.48 1.38
C LYS A 161 -4.30 5.60 2.42
N LEU A 162 -3.22 6.36 2.60
CA LEU A 162 -3.22 7.56 3.45
C LEU A 162 -4.11 8.68 2.91
N SER A 163 -4.60 8.58 1.66
CA SER A 163 -5.55 9.55 1.10
C SER A 163 -6.96 9.39 1.69
N ASP A 164 -7.28 8.22 2.25
CA ASP A 164 -8.57 7.96 2.87
C ASP A 164 -8.78 8.88 4.08
N LYS A 165 -9.99 9.45 4.22
CA LYS A 165 -10.30 10.45 5.25
C LYS A 165 -10.09 9.91 6.67
N ASP A 166 -10.37 8.63 6.88
CA ASP A 166 -10.34 8.00 8.20
C ASP A 166 -8.94 7.49 8.63
N ILE A 167 -7.97 7.53 7.72
CA ILE A 167 -6.65 6.96 7.96
C ILE A 167 -5.66 8.07 8.30
N LYS A 168 -5.20 8.12 9.55
CA LYS A 168 -4.21 9.11 10.02
C LYS A 168 -2.77 8.65 9.78
N SER A 169 -2.51 7.37 10.01
CA SER A 169 -1.22 6.74 9.86
C SER A 169 -1.38 5.27 9.45
N ILE A 170 -0.31 4.68 8.91
CA ILE A 170 -0.25 3.25 8.57
C ILE A 170 1.06 2.66 9.09
N LYS A 171 0.96 1.53 9.79
CA LYS A 171 2.11 0.74 10.26
C LYS A 171 2.94 0.19 9.11
N THR A 172 4.25 0.29 9.22
CA THR A 172 5.20 -0.14 8.16
C THR A 172 5.81 -1.51 8.41
N ASP A 173 5.56 -2.13 9.58
CA ASP A 173 6.17 -3.40 9.95
C ASP A 173 5.95 -4.50 8.91
N ASN A 174 4.74 -4.57 8.35
CA ASN A 174 4.40 -5.55 7.31
C ASN A 174 5.15 -5.28 6.01
N LEU A 175 5.26 -4.02 5.58
CA LEU A 175 6.02 -3.65 4.38
C LEU A 175 7.50 -4.01 4.54
N LYS A 176 8.09 -3.68 5.69
CA LYS A 176 9.49 -4.01 6.00
C LYS A 176 9.74 -5.51 6.01
N LYS A 177 8.89 -6.27 6.71
CA LYS A 177 8.99 -7.73 6.77
C LYS A 177 8.88 -8.35 5.39
N TRP A 178 7.89 -7.92 4.60
CA TRP A 178 7.72 -8.40 3.24
C TRP A 178 8.93 -8.05 2.36
N CYS A 179 9.41 -6.80 2.39
CA CYS A 179 10.55 -6.34 1.61
C CYS A 179 11.84 -7.12 1.94
N ASN A 180 12.06 -7.45 3.22
CA ASN A 180 13.20 -8.26 3.66
C ASN A 180 13.06 -9.76 3.34
N SER A 181 11.83 -10.23 3.08
CA SER A 181 11.58 -11.62 2.70
C SER A 181 11.78 -11.90 1.20
N LEU A 182 11.94 -10.84 0.40
CA LEU A 182 12.21 -10.96 -1.04
C LEU A 182 13.53 -11.69 -1.27
N LYS A 183 13.59 -12.47 -2.35
CA LYS A 183 14.74 -13.32 -2.64
C LYS A 183 15.96 -12.46 -2.97
N LYS A 184 17.15 -13.07 -2.88
CA LYS A 184 18.35 -12.43 -3.44
C LYS A 184 18.24 -12.46 -4.95
N VAL A 185 18.44 -11.30 -5.56
CA VAL A 185 18.53 -11.13 -7.01
C VAL A 185 19.99 -11.19 -7.44
N ASP A 186 20.23 -11.31 -8.75
CA ASP A 186 21.58 -11.26 -9.29
C ASP A 186 22.22 -9.88 -9.04
N ASN A 187 23.41 -9.87 -8.45
CA ASN A 187 24.15 -8.66 -8.16
C ASN A 187 24.69 -7.97 -9.42
N LYS A 188 24.63 -8.62 -10.58
CA LYS A 188 25.08 -8.07 -11.87
C LYS A 188 24.01 -7.29 -12.63
N SER A 189 22.79 -7.17 -12.10
CA SER A 189 21.73 -6.40 -12.74
C SER A 189 22.06 -4.91 -12.81
N ASP A 190 21.78 -4.27 -13.95
CA ASP A 190 21.99 -2.82 -14.19
C ASP A 190 21.26 -1.91 -13.18
N ASN A 191 20.22 -2.44 -12.52
CA ASN A 191 19.38 -1.70 -11.58
C ASN A 191 19.55 -2.16 -10.12
N ILE A 192 20.58 -2.97 -9.82
CA ILE A 192 20.83 -3.48 -8.46
C ILE A 192 20.99 -2.37 -7.43
N GLU A 193 21.64 -1.26 -7.79
CA GLU A 193 21.78 -0.09 -6.91
C GLU A 193 20.44 0.56 -6.59
N THR A 194 19.54 0.65 -7.57
CA THR A 194 18.19 1.17 -7.40
C THR A 194 17.37 0.28 -6.47
N LEU A 195 17.46 -1.04 -6.64
CA LEU A 195 16.81 -2.00 -5.76
C LEU A 195 17.32 -1.88 -4.32
N ASN A 196 18.64 -1.80 -4.13
CA ASN A 196 19.25 -1.65 -2.81
C ASN A 196 18.83 -0.34 -2.14
N LYS A 197 18.76 0.75 -2.91
CA LYS A 197 18.27 2.05 -2.43
C LYS A 197 16.80 1.97 -1.99
N LEU A 198 15.94 1.30 -2.76
CA LEU A 198 14.53 1.05 -2.40
C LEU A 198 14.41 0.23 -1.10
N LYS A 199 15.10 -0.92 -1.03
CA LYS A 199 15.10 -1.80 0.16
C LYS A 199 15.62 -1.07 1.40
N SER A 200 16.71 -0.31 1.26
CA SER A 200 17.28 0.48 2.36
C SER A 200 16.30 1.55 2.85
N ASN A 201 15.65 2.27 1.93
CA ASN A 201 14.64 3.27 2.29
C ASN A 201 13.47 2.64 3.06
N ILE A 202 12.92 1.51 2.57
CA ILE A 202 11.83 0.80 3.25
C ILE A 202 12.21 0.38 4.67
N ASN A 203 13.42 -0.17 4.84
CA ASN A 203 13.89 -0.59 6.16
C ASN A 203 14.06 0.57 7.14
N LYS A 204 14.39 1.76 6.63
CA LYS A 204 14.54 2.99 7.43
C LYS A 204 13.23 3.72 7.70
N LEU A 205 12.10 3.27 7.15
CA LEU A 205 10.81 3.90 7.41
C LEU A 205 10.52 3.96 8.92
N PRO A 206 9.80 4.97 9.40
CA PRO A 206 9.30 5.00 10.79
C PRO A 206 8.37 3.81 11.07
N LYS A 207 8.01 3.58 12.34
CA LYS A 207 7.03 2.53 12.71
C LYS A 207 5.69 2.73 12.00
N GLU A 208 5.31 3.98 11.81
CA GLU A 208 4.10 4.38 11.10
C GLU A 208 4.42 5.55 10.17
N ILE A 209 3.79 5.59 8.99
CA ILE A 209 3.83 6.76 8.10
C ILE A 209 2.51 7.51 8.24
N THR A 210 2.61 8.82 8.41
CA THR A 210 1.49 9.76 8.51
C THR A 210 1.18 10.42 7.15
N LYS A 211 0.03 11.10 7.03
CA LYS A 211 -0.31 11.87 5.82
C LYS A 211 0.73 12.94 5.49
N GLN A 212 1.26 13.61 6.51
CA GLN A 212 2.26 14.67 6.37
C GLN A 212 3.56 14.14 5.76
N GLU A 213 3.92 12.90 6.08
CA GLU A 213 5.12 12.25 5.58
C GLU A 213 4.92 11.66 4.18
N ALA A 214 3.68 11.44 3.73
CA ALA A 214 3.38 10.81 2.44
C ALA A 214 4.03 11.57 1.27
N SER A 215 4.05 12.90 1.31
CA SER A 215 4.64 13.76 0.28
C SER A 215 6.13 13.45 0.06
N THR A 216 6.94 13.39 1.13
CA THR A 216 8.37 13.04 1.07
C THR A 216 8.59 11.64 0.50
N ASN A 217 7.73 10.69 0.86
CA ASN A 217 7.81 9.32 0.34
C ASN A 217 7.44 9.26 -1.16
N TYR A 218 6.43 10.02 -1.61
CA TYR A 218 6.13 10.14 -3.04
C TYR A 218 7.26 10.80 -3.82
N ILE A 219 7.90 11.85 -3.28
CA ILE A 219 9.06 12.50 -3.91
C ILE A 219 10.19 11.48 -4.11
N PHE A 220 10.45 10.64 -3.10
CA PHE A 220 11.44 9.56 -3.23
C PHE A 220 11.08 8.60 -4.37
N ILE A 221 9.85 8.09 -4.42
CA ILE A 221 9.40 7.18 -5.48
C ILE A 221 9.44 7.87 -6.86
N TYR A 222 9.00 9.11 -6.96
CA TYR A 222 9.03 9.90 -8.19
C TYR A 222 10.44 9.98 -8.76
N ASN A 223 11.44 10.27 -7.92
CA ASN A 223 12.82 10.38 -8.34
C ASN A 223 13.40 9.03 -8.79
N ILE A 224 13.03 7.93 -8.11
CA ILE A 224 13.40 6.58 -8.56
C ILE A 224 12.81 6.30 -9.95
N LEU A 225 11.51 6.55 -10.14
CA LEU A 225 10.82 6.33 -11.41
C LEU A 225 11.40 7.20 -12.54
N LYS A 226 11.67 8.48 -12.27
CA LYS A 226 12.29 9.40 -13.22
C LYS A 226 13.67 8.92 -13.64
N ASN A 227 14.49 8.45 -12.70
CA ASN A 227 15.83 7.95 -13.02
C ASN A 227 15.78 6.67 -13.85
N LEU A 228 14.87 5.75 -13.54
CA LEU A 228 14.71 4.51 -14.29
C LEU A 228 14.13 4.72 -15.69
N ALA A 229 13.25 5.71 -15.86
CA ALA A 229 12.65 6.02 -17.17
C ALA A 229 13.58 6.79 -18.11
N ASN A 230 14.66 7.40 -17.59
CA ASN A 230 15.66 8.12 -18.37
C ASN A 230 16.89 7.27 -18.73
N LYS A 231 16.90 5.99 -18.35
CA LYS A 231 17.92 5.00 -18.75
C LYS A 231 17.43 4.25 -20.00
#